data_AF-A0A6G2PWW7-F1
#
_entry.id   AF-A0A6G2PWW7-F1
#
_cell.length_a   1.000
_cell.length_b   1.000
_cell.length_c   1.000
_cell.angle_alpha   90.00
_cell.angle_beta   90.00
_cell.angle_gamma   90.00
#
_symmetry.space_group_name_H-M   'P 1'
#
loop_
_entity.id
_entity.type
_entity.pdbx_description
1 polymer ?
#
loop_
_entity_poly.entity_id
_entity_poly.type
_entity_poly.pdbx_seq_one_letter_code
_entity_poly.pdbx_strand_id
1 'polypeptide(L)'
;MSMSFGAPFGSQDPFSELLNRFFGMSPASSPPAVQRVPIGRLLTESSQQLLNLAAQRAVEDGTSDLDTEHLLWAATKVEPSRRLLLQVDVDPDTLANEIAKVLPHESGQPSAQPGLTPAAKRTLGAAYAQSQAAGVSYIGPEHILAALLGDSDTGAARLLRAEGMDTQKLSGLAEQAARTENAPAERKQPATTLDEYGRDLTDEAKAGKLDPVVGRAEEIEQTVEILSRRSKNNPVLIGEPGVGKTAIVEGLAQRIVAGEVPDTLKDKRVVALDLSGMVAGAQYRGQFEERLKKVIEDVQAASGSIILFIDELHTVVGA
;
A
#
# COMPACT_ATOMS: atom_id res chain seq x y z
N MET A 1 -48.58 58.62 37.43
CA MET A 1 -47.45 59.28 36.76
C MET A 1 -46.30 58.30 36.84
N SER A 2 -45.60 57.82 35.81
CA SER A 2 -45.23 58.33 34.48
C SER A 2 -44.59 57.14 33.72
N MET A 3 -45.08 56.79 32.52
CA MET A 3 -44.43 56.92 31.19
C MET A 3 -43.33 55.91 30.83
N SER A 4 -43.49 55.36 29.61
CA SER A 4 -42.63 54.45 28.85
C SER A 4 -41.65 55.21 27.96
N PHE A 5 -40.43 54.68 27.73
CA PHE A 5 -39.50 54.90 26.60
C PHE A 5 -38.57 53.66 26.59
N GLY A 6 -38.31 52.89 25.51
CA GLY A 6 -37.89 53.23 24.15
C GLY A 6 -36.41 52.80 23.97
N ALA A 7 -36.14 51.68 23.27
CA ALA A 7 -34.79 51.19 22.87
C ALA A 7 -34.18 52.07 21.75
N PRO A 8 -33.01 51.81 21.09
CA PRO A 8 -31.93 50.81 21.25
C PRO A 8 -30.48 51.39 21.07
N PHE A 9 -29.40 50.66 21.39
CA PHE A 9 -28.08 50.92 20.79
C PHE A 9 -27.26 49.62 20.67
N GLY A 10 -27.15 49.11 19.44
CA GLY A 10 -26.09 48.21 19.01
C GLY A 10 -25.08 49.03 18.21
N SER A 11 -23.83 49.09 18.65
CA SER A 11 -22.73 49.66 17.90
C SER A 11 -21.92 48.53 17.25
N GLN A 12 -22.08 48.37 15.94
CA GLN A 12 -21.16 47.60 15.10
C GLN A 12 -19.86 48.40 14.99
N ASP A 13 -18.76 47.85 15.49
CA ASP A 13 -17.45 48.49 15.47
C ASP A 13 -16.78 48.26 14.10
N PRO A 14 -16.63 49.29 13.24
CA PRO A 14 -16.18 49.12 11.85
C PRO A 14 -14.74 48.58 11.73
N PHE A 15 -13.93 48.72 12.79
CA PHE A 15 -12.58 48.16 12.81
C PHE A 15 -12.60 46.62 12.93
N SER A 16 -13.62 46.06 13.57
CA SER A 16 -13.80 44.61 13.74
C SER A 16 -14.26 43.92 12.46
N GLU A 17 -15.07 44.61 11.63
CA GLU A 17 -15.42 44.11 10.29
C GLU A 17 -14.21 44.09 9.34
N LEU A 18 -13.34 45.09 9.44
CA LEU A 18 -12.15 45.17 8.60
C LEU A 18 -11.14 44.06 8.94
N LEU A 19 -10.95 43.75 10.22
CA LEU A 19 -10.12 42.63 10.66
C LEU A 19 -10.69 41.26 10.25
N ASN A 20 -12.01 41.08 10.39
CA ASN A 20 -12.68 39.84 9.99
C ASN A 20 -12.61 39.58 8.49
N ARG A 21 -12.72 40.65 7.68
CA ARG A 21 -12.66 40.53 6.22
C ARG A 21 -11.25 40.28 5.69
N PHE A 22 -10.21 40.68 6.43
CA PHE A 22 -8.82 40.54 6.01
C PHE A 22 -8.13 39.27 6.56
N PHE A 23 -8.46 38.83 7.78
CA PHE A 23 -7.82 37.68 8.43
C PHE A 23 -8.72 36.46 8.62
N GLY A 24 -10.03 36.54 8.34
CA GLY A 24 -10.93 35.38 8.36
C GLY A 24 -11.03 34.63 9.70
N MET A 25 -10.68 35.26 10.82
CA MET A 25 -10.67 34.63 12.14
C MET A 25 -11.81 35.16 13.01
N SER A 26 -12.89 34.37 13.09
CA SER A 26 -13.87 34.51 14.18
C SER A 26 -13.22 34.08 15.50
N PRO A 27 -13.34 34.82 16.63
CA PRO A 27 -12.76 34.43 17.93
C PRO A 27 -13.49 33.26 18.62
N ALA A 28 -14.32 32.51 17.89
CA ALA A 28 -15.12 31.39 18.40
C ALA A 28 -14.91 30.08 17.64
N SER A 29 -13.93 29.99 16.75
CA SER A 29 -13.52 28.72 16.17
C SER A 29 -12.38 28.13 16.99
N SER A 30 -12.68 27.10 17.79
CA SER A 30 -11.67 26.15 18.26
C SER A 30 -10.80 25.73 17.07
N PRO A 31 -9.47 25.59 17.21
CA PRO A 31 -8.66 25.04 16.14
C PRO A 31 -9.28 23.70 15.69
N PRO A 32 -9.30 23.40 14.38
CA PRO A 32 -9.89 22.15 13.91
C PRO A 32 -9.28 21.00 14.70
N ALA A 33 -10.13 20.12 15.23
CA ALA A 33 -9.68 18.92 15.92
C ALA A 33 -8.75 18.19 14.94
N VAL A 34 -7.46 18.13 15.28
CA VAL A 34 -6.46 17.45 14.44
C VAL A 34 -6.94 16.01 14.31
N GLN A 35 -7.50 15.68 13.15
CA GLN A 35 -7.98 14.34 12.85
C GLN A 35 -6.74 13.46 12.89
N ARG A 36 -6.59 12.68 13.98
CA ARG A 36 -5.46 11.77 14.13
C ARG A 36 -5.66 10.64 13.15
N VAL A 37 -5.07 10.79 11.96
CA VAL A 37 -5.02 9.72 10.98
C VAL A 37 -4.22 8.58 11.60
N PRO A 38 -4.78 7.37 11.73
CA PRO A 38 -4.03 6.23 12.23
C PRO A 38 -3.00 5.84 11.17
N ILE A 39 -1.79 6.39 11.29
CA ILE A 39 -0.65 6.16 10.38
C ILE A 39 -0.47 4.66 10.10
N GLY A 40 -0.70 3.81 11.10
CA GLY A 40 -0.62 2.35 10.97
C GLY A 40 -1.51 1.73 9.89
N ARG A 41 -2.66 2.34 9.55
CA ARG A 41 -3.55 1.85 8.47
C ARG A 41 -3.07 2.23 7.07
N LEU A 42 -2.15 3.19 6.97
CA LEU A 42 -1.60 3.67 5.70
C LEU A 42 -0.27 2.99 5.36
N LEU A 43 0.32 2.23 6.29
CA LEU A 43 1.57 1.51 6.05
C LEU A 43 1.35 0.34 5.09
N THR A 44 2.23 0.22 4.09
CA THR A 44 2.31 -0.97 3.24
C THR A 44 2.74 -2.19 4.05
N GLU A 45 2.57 -3.40 3.49
CA GLU A 45 3.05 -4.64 4.11
C GLU A 45 4.55 -4.57 4.42
N SER A 46 5.37 -4.06 3.48
CA SER A 46 6.81 -3.89 3.69
C SER A 46 7.13 -2.85 4.77
N SER A 47 6.34 -1.79 4.92
CA SER A 47 6.49 -0.83 6.02
C SER A 47 6.11 -1.42 7.38
N GLN A 48 5.05 -2.23 7.42
CA GLN A 48 4.68 -2.98 8.62
C GLN A 48 5.77 -3.98 9.00
N GLN A 49 6.34 -4.68 8.02
CA GLN A 49 7.49 -5.56 8.21
C GLN A 49 8.70 -4.79 8.76
N LEU A 50 9.01 -3.59 8.22
CA LEU A 50 10.09 -2.74 8.72
C LEU A 50 9.89 -2.37 10.19
N LEU A 51 8.69 -1.93 10.57
CA LEU A 51 8.38 -1.61 11.97
C LEU A 51 8.48 -2.83 12.89
N ASN A 52 8.00 -3.99 12.43
CA ASN A 52 8.09 -5.23 13.19
C ASN A 52 9.55 -5.67 13.40
N LEU A 53 10.39 -5.56 12.37
CA LEU A 53 11.83 -5.84 12.47
C LEU A 53 12.52 -4.87 13.42
N ALA A 54 12.19 -3.58 13.37
CA ALA A 54 12.73 -2.58 14.29
C ALA A 54 12.31 -2.85 15.74
N ALA A 55 11.05 -3.22 15.97
CA ALA A 55 10.54 -3.58 17.28
C ALA A 55 11.20 -4.86 17.81
N GLN A 56 11.35 -5.89 16.96
CA GLN A 56 12.06 -7.12 17.31
C GLN A 56 13.51 -6.81 17.69
N ARG A 57 14.19 -5.95 16.91
CA ARG A 57 15.57 -5.56 17.20
C ARG A 57 15.69 -4.85 18.55
N ALA A 58 14.79 -3.92 18.87
CA ALA A 58 14.76 -3.24 20.16
C ALA A 58 14.59 -4.23 21.34
N VAL A 59 13.77 -5.27 21.17
CA VAL A 59 13.61 -6.36 22.16
C VAL A 59 14.90 -7.18 22.30
N GLU A 60 15.54 -7.55 21.19
CA GLU A 60 16.83 -8.28 21.19
C GLU A 60 17.94 -7.48 21.87
N ASP A 61 17.91 -6.16 21.69
CA ASP A 61 18.84 -5.21 22.29
C ASP A 61 18.52 -4.89 23.76
N GLY A 62 17.40 -5.41 24.28
CA GLY A 62 16.98 -5.29 25.67
C GLY A 62 16.27 -3.98 26.01
N THR A 63 15.96 -3.15 25.01
CA THR A 63 15.42 -1.80 25.20
C THR A 63 13.90 -1.77 25.10
N SER A 64 13.28 -0.89 25.88
CA SER A 64 11.83 -0.64 25.81
C SER A 64 11.43 0.47 24.83
N ASP A 65 12.41 1.08 24.17
CA ASP A 65 12.25 2.23 23.29
C ASP A 65 12.66 1.89 21.85
N LEU A 66 11.75 2.08 20.90
CA LEU A 66 11.99 1.94 19.47
C LEU A 66 12.38 3.31 18.89
N ASP A 67 13.69 3.50 18.70
CA ASP A 67 14.28 4.75 18.18
C ASP A 67 14.61 4.73 16.66
N THR A 68 15.08 5.86 16.13
CA THR A 68 15.39 6.06 14.69
C THR A 68 16.44 5.09 14.15
N GLU A 69 17.38 4.67 14.98
CA GLU A 69 18.46 3.75 14.67
C GLU A 69 17.93 2.33 14.44
N HIS A 70 16.92 1.91 15.21
CA HIS A 70 16.23 0.64 15.00
C HIS A 70 15.45 0.65 13.67
N LEU A 71 14.80 1.78 13.35
CA LEU A 71 14.13 1.97 12.06
C LEU A 71 15.12 1.93 10.89
N LEU A 72 16.28 2.58 11.04
CA LEU A 72 17.32 2.57 10.01
C LEU A 72 17.90 1.16 9.83
N TRP A 73 18.19 0.45 10.93
CA TRP A 73 18.64 -0.94 10.88
C TRP A 73 17.61 -1.82 10.17
N ALA A 74 16.33 -1.70 10.51
CA ALA A 74 15.27 -2.46 9.84
C ALA A 74 15.13 -2.11 8.35
N ALA A 75 15.34 -0.83 7.98
CA ALA A 75 15.36 -0.42 6.58
C ALA A 75 16.46 -1.12 5.77
N THR A 76 17.60 -1.48 6.39
CA THR A 76 18.62 -2.30 5.73
C THR A 76 18.20 -3.75 5.51
N LYS A 77 17.07 -4.22 6.03
CA LYS A 77 16.62 -5.62 5.92
C LYS A 77 15.42 -5.81 5.00
N VAL A 78 14.81 -4.73 4.53
CA VAL A 78 13.57 -4.74 3.74
C VAL A 78 13.84 -4.35 2.28
N GLU A 79 13.36 -5.17 1.33
CA GLU A 79 13.78 -5.14 -0.09
C GLU A 79 13.62 -3.79 -0.83
N PRO A 80 12.52 -3.01 -0.65
CA PRO A 80 12.43 -1.66 -1.22
C PRO A 80 13.57 -0.73 -0.75
N SER A 81 13.81 -0.67 0.56
CA SER A 81 14.86 0.17 1.16
C SER A 81 16.27 -0.32 0.83
N ARG A 82 16.50 -1.64 0.85
CA ARG A 82 17.79 -2.25 0.47
C ARG A 82 18.19 -1.89 -0.95
N ARG A 83 17.25 -1.92 -1.89
CA ARG A 83 17.50 -1.55 -3.29
C ARG A 83 17.94 -0.09 -3.43
N LEU A 84 17.32 0.81 -2.68
CA LEU A 84 17.68 2.24 -2.69
C LEU A 84 19.09 2.49 -2.14
N LEU A 85 19.45 1.77 -1.08
CA LEU A 85 20.81 1.80 -0.53
C LEU A 85 21.83 1.29 -1.57
N LEU A 86 21.54 0.18 -2.24
CA LEU A 86 22.42 -0.35 -3.30
C LEU A 86 22.58 0.60 -4.49
N GLN A 87 21.54 1.35 -4.86
CA GLN A 87 21.59 2.32 -5.95
C GLN A 87 22.57 3.48 -5.69
N VAL A 88 22.89 3.76 -4.42
CA VAL A 88 23.85 4.80 -4.04
C VAL A 88 25.20 4.23 -3.61
N ASP A 89 25.47 2.97 -3.97
CA ASP A 89 26.71 2.27 -3.61
C ASP A 89 26.89 2.08 -2.09
N VAL A 90 25.78 2.04 -1.35
CA VAL A 90 25.77 1.69 0.07
C VAL A 90 25.39 0.22 0.21
N ASP A 91 26.33 -0.60 0.65
CA ASP A 91 26.07 -1.99 0.99
C ASP A 91 25.18 -2.06 2.24
N PRO A 92 23.93 -2.55 2.13
CA PRO A 92 23.02 -2.60 3.27
C PRO A 92 23.48 -3.54 4.38
N ASP A 93 24.24 -4.59 4.06
CA ASP A 93 24.71 -5.54 5.08
C ASP A 93 25.88 -4.98 5.88
N THR A 94 26.81 -4.29 5.21
CA THR A 94 27.85 -3.51 5.89
C THR A 94 27.22 -2.43 6.77
N LEU A 95 26.26 -1.66 6.24
CA LEU A 95 25.56 -0.63 7.00
C LEU A 95 24.80 -1.22 8.21
N ALA A 96 24.11 -2.35 8.06
CA ALA A 96 23.42 -3.02 9.15
C ALA A 96 24.38 -3.36 10.31
N ASN A 97 25.59 -3.84 9.98
CA ASN A 97 26.60 -4.20 10.95
C ASN A 97 27.16 -2.97 11.68
N GLU A 98 27.36 -1.85 10.99
CA GLU A 98 27.79 -0.60 11.64
C GLU A 98 26.71 -0.02 12.56
N ILE A 99 25.44 -0.03 12.14
CA ILE A 99 24.32 0.39 12.99
C ILE A 99 24.23 -0.50 14.23
N ALA A 100 24.39 -1.81 14.09
CA ALA A 100 24.33 -2.75 15.21
C ALA A 100 25.38 -2.49 16.29
N LYS A 101 26.53 -1.86 15.97
CA LYS A 101 27.57 -1.53 16.96
C LYS A 101 27.24 -0.33 17.83
N VAL A 102 26.37 0.56 17.34
CA VAL A 102 25.98 1.80 18.05
C VAL A 102 24.62 1.71 18.70
N LEU A 103 23.84 0.67 18.39
CA LEU A 103 22.56 0.43 19.05
C LEU A 103 22.79 0.17 20.56
N PRO A 104 21.92 0.72 21.42
CA PRO A 104 22.01 0.50 22.86
C PRO A 104 21.84 -0.99 23.18
N HIS A 105 22.61 -1.50 24.13
CA HIS A 105 22.47 -2.86 24.64
C HIS A 105 22.22 -2.80 26.14
N GLU A 106 21.02 -3.20 26.56
CA GLU A 106 20.61 -3.23 27.97
C GLU A 106 20.51 -4.67 28.50
N SER A 107 20.94 -4.86 29.74
CA SER A 107 20.88 -6.14 30.43
C SER A 107 19.47 -6.41 30.95
N GLY A 108 18.56 -6.88 30.08
CA GLY A 108 17.20 -7.26 30.48
C GLY A 108 16.31 -7.59 29.28
N GLN A 109 15.28 -8.43 29.49
CA GLN A 109 14.22 -8.61 28.49
C GLN A 109 13.05 -7.67 28.81
N PRO A 110 12.64 -6.80 27.88
CA PRO A 110 11.47 -5.95 28.06
C PRO A 110 10.22 -6.80 28.33
N SER A 111 9.43 -6.43 29.33
CA SER A 111 8.18 -7.13 29.68
C SER A 111 7.00 -6.74 28.78
N ALA A 112 7.18 -5.77 27.89
CA ALA A 112 6.17 -5.22 26.99
C ALA A 112 6.77 -4.90 25.60
N GLN A 113 5.90 -4.69 24.61
CA GLN A 113 6.33 -4.23 23.29
C GLN A 113 7.02 -2.86 23.38
N PRO A 114 8.16 -2.66 22.69
CA PRO A 114 8.84 -1.38 22.69
C PRO A 114 7.96 -0.23 22.18
N GLY A 115 8.00 0.91 22.87
CA GLY A 115 7.27 2.11 22.49
C GLY A 115 8.08 2.99 21.54
N LEU A 116 7.43 3.63 20.56
CA LEU A 116 8.12 4.59 19.68
C LEU A 116 8.60 5.83 20.46
N THR A 117 9.88 6.19 20.30
CA THR A 117 10.44 7.43 20.83
C THR A 117 9.79 8.67 20.18
N PRO A 118 9.87 9.86 20.78
CA PRO A 118 9.44 11.10 20.13
C PRO A 118 10.14 11.36 18.79
N ALA A 119 11.41 10.96 18.64
CA ALA A 119 12.13 11.06 17.38
C ALA A 119 11.53 10.11 16.32
N ALA A 120 11.37 8.82 16.64
CA ALA A 120 10.75 7.86 15.75
C ALA A 120 9.31 8.25 15.34
N LYS A 121 8.51 8.79 16.26
CA LYS A 121 7.16 9.31 15.94
C LYS A 121 7.19 10.47 14.96
N ARG A 122 8.14 11.41 15.13
CA ARG A 122 8.33 12.53 14.19
C ARG A 122 8.75 12.03 12.82
N THR A 123 9.66 11.05 12.74
CA THR A 123 10.07 10.41 11.48
C THR A 123 8.87 9.81 10.74
N LEU A 124 8.02 9.04 11.42
CA LEU A 124 6.82 8.46 10.78
C LEU A 124 5.81 9.54 10.35
N GLY A 125 5.70 10.63 11.12
CA GLY A 125 4.91 11.80 10.71
C GLY A 125 5.47 12.49 9.47
N ALA A 126 6.80 12.59 9.35
CA ALA A 126 7.47 13.14 8.18
C ALA A 126 7.33 12.22 6.95
N ALA A 127 7.43 10.91 7.13
CA ALA A 127 7.18 9.92 6.08
C ALA A 127 5.75 10.02 5.53
N TYR A 128 4.76 10.22 6.42
CA TYR A 128 3.39 10.50 6.01
C TYR A 128 3.25 11.83 5.24
N ALA A 129 3.90 12.89 5.70
CA ALA A 129 3.88 14.16 4.97
C ALA A 129 4.50 14.04 3.57
N GLN A 130 5.58 13.27 3.44
CA GLN A 130 6.22 12.96 2.16
C GLN A 130 5.31 12.16 1.23
N SER A 131 4.58 11.16 1.75
CA SER A 131 3.65 10.37 0.94
C SER A 131 2.53 11.22 0.35
N GLN A 132 1.96 12.11 1.18
CA GLN A 132 0.95 13.08 0.74
C GLN A 132 1.51 14.04 -0.32
N ALA A 133 2.76 14.50 -0.17
CA ALA A 133 3.41 15.37 -1.14
C ALA A 133 3.75 14.66 -2.46
N ALA A 134 4.00 13.35 -2.42
CA ALA A 134 4.20 12.50 -3.58
C ALA A 134 2.88 12.09 -4.27
N GLY A 135 1.72 12.41 -3.66
CA GLY A 135 0.40 12.11 -4.20
C GLY A 135 -0.04 10.64 -3.99
N VAL A 136 0.65 9.89 -3.14
CA VAL A 136 0.35 8.48 -2.87
C VAL A 136 -0.39 8.31 -1.54
N SER A 137 -1.39 7.43 -1.51
CA SER A 137 -2.29 7.21 -0.36
C SER A 137 -1.77 6.18 0.64
N TYR A 138 -0.51 5.77 0.55
CA TYR A 138 0.15 4.80 1.41
C TYR A 138 1.54 5.29 1.83
N ILE A 139 2.10 4.68 2.87
CA ILE A 139 3.45 4.95 3.39
C ILE A 139 4.30 3.70 3.19
N GLY A 140 5.21 3.74 2.23
CA GLY A 140 6.17 2.65 1.96
C GLY A 140 7.53 2.85 2.66
N PRO A 141 8.41 1.82 2.64
CA PRO A 141 9.73 1.87 3.28
C PRO A 141 10.63 3.01 2.79
N GLU A 142 10.48 3.41 1.53
CA GLU A 142 11.17 4.53 0.89
C GLU A 142 10.79 5.88 1.51
N HIS A 143 9.53 6.07 1.91
CA HIS A 143 9.10 7.26 2.66
C HIS A 143 9.71 7.29 4.06
N ILE A 144 9.75 6.14 4.73
CA ILE A 144 10.36 6.02 6.06
C ILE A 144 11.86 6.30 5.97
N LEU A 145 12.54 5.72 4.98
CA LEU A 145 13.96 5.93 4.73
C LEU A 145 14.25 7.39 4.37
N ALA A 146 13.50 7.99 3.45
CA ALA A 146 13.65 9.40 3.09
C ALA A 146 13.49 10.33 4.30
N ALA A 147 12.51 10.06 5.16
CA ALA A 147 12.28 10.83 6.39
C ALA A 147 13.40 10.66 7.42
N LEU A 148 13.93 9.44 7.61
CA LEU A 148 15.08 9.18 8.47
C LEU A 148 16.32 9.98 8.03
N LEU A 149 16.52 10.07 6.71
CA LEU A 149 17.68 10.73 6.11
C LEU A 149 17.54 12.25 6.02
N GLY A 150 16.31 12.74 5.85
CA GLY A 150 16.00 14.15 5.69
C GLY A 150 16.08 14.96 6.98
N ASP A 151 15.84 14.34 8.14
CA ASP A 151 15.99 14.98 9.44
C ASP A 151 17.43 14.82 9.96
N SER A 152 18.19 15.92 9.90
CA SER A 152 19.60 15.96 10.29
C SER A 152 19.86 15.74 11.78
N ASP A 153 18.82 15.88 12.61
CA ASP A 153 18.90 15.75 14.05
C ASP A 153 18.58 14.33 14.54
N THR A 154 18.25 13.41 13.63
CA THR A 154 18.09 11.99 13.96
C THR A 154 19.44 11.33 14.21
N GLY A 155 19.46 10.34 15.10
CA GLY A 155 20.68 9.55 15.32
C GLY A 155 21.05 8.73 14.09
N ALA A 156 20.04 8.23 13.36
CA ALA A 156 20.18 7.62 12.05
C ALA A 156 20.98 8.49 11.04
N ALA A 157 20.59 9.75 10.85
CA ALA A 157 21.30 10.65 9.92
C ALA A 157 22.72 11.00 10.39
N ARG A 158 22.94 11.15 11.71
CA ARG A 158 24.29 11.39 12.27
C ARG A 158 25.22 10.21 12.02
N LEU A 159 24.73 8.99 12.21
CA LEU A 159 25.51 7.78 11.99
C LEU A 159 25.96 7.65 10.54
N LEU A 160 25.04 7.86 9.59
CA LEU A 160 25.36 7.77 8.16
C LEU A 160 26.37 8.84 7.70
N ARG A 161 26.33 10.04 8.29
CA ARG A 161 27.36 11.07 8.03
C ARG A 161 28.71 10.70 8.60
N ALA A 162 28.76 10.04 9.76
CA ALA A 162 30.02 9.58 10.35
C ALA A 162 30.72 8.56 9.42
N GLU A 163 29.94 7.77 8.69
CA GLU A 163 30.41 6.83 7.65
C GLU A 163 30.71 7.52 6.30
N GLY A 164 30.64 8.86 6.22
CA GLY A 164 30.96 9.63 5.02
C GLY A 164 29.87 9.63 3.94
N MET A 165 28.65 9.18 4.25
CA MET A 165 27.55 9.14 3.28
C MET A 165 26.85 10.49 3.13
N ASP A 166 26.52 10.85 1.89
CA ASP A 166 25.72 12.03 1.58
C ASP A 166 24.24 11.74 1.83
N THR A 167 23.79 12.03 3.07
CA THR A 167 22.41 11.88 3.50
C THR A 167 21.41 12.67 2.65
N GLN A 168 21.80 13.79 2.03
CA GLN A 168 20.89 14.60 1.21
C GLN A 168 20.68 13.96 -0.16
N LYS A 169 21.75 13.47 -0.79
CA LYS A 169 21.65 12.73 -2.06
C LYS A 169 20.82 11.46 -1.90
N LEU A 170 21.06 10.72 -0.83
CA LEU A 170 20.31 9.51 -0.45
C LEU A 170 18.82 9.79 -0.19
N SER A 171 18.52 10.85 0.59
CA SER A 171 17.14 11.27 0.86
C SER A 171 16.42 11.67 -0.43
N GLY A 172 17.06 12.47 -1.30
CA GLY A 172 16.49 12.89 -2.58
C GLY A 172 16.19 11.71 -3.53
N LEU A 173 17.03 10.68 -3.54
CA LEU A 173 16.79 9.46 -4.32
C LEU A 173 15.65 8.62 -3.74
N ALA A 174 15.55 8.51 -2.41
CA ALA A 174 14.43 7.85 -1.76
C ALA A 174 13.10 8.60 -2.02
N GLU A 175 13.11 9.93 -2.01
CA GLU A 175 11.95 10.74 -2.40
C GLU A 175 11.60 10.59 -3.88
N GLN A 176 12.58 10.48 -4.76
CA GLN A 176 12.34 10.22 -6.18
C GLN A 176 11.76 8.83 -6.41
N ALA A 177 12.28 7.81 -5.73
CA ALA A 177 11.72 6.47 -5.76
C ALA A 177 10.26 6.47 -5.29
N ALA A 178 9.98 7.12 -4.15
CA ALA A 178 8.63 7.30 -3.62
C ALA A 178 7.66 7.96 -4.61
N ARG A 179 8.14 8.92 -5.42
CA ARG A 179 7.33 9.56 -6.48
C ARG A 179 7.16 8.70 -7.73
N THR A 180 8.16 7.88 -8.03
CA THR A 180 8.16 6.99 -9.21
C THR A 180 7.27 5.77 -8.97
N GLU A 181 6.96 5.44 -7.72
CA GLU A 181 5.90 4.48 -7.35
C GLU A 181 4.46 4.98 -7.59
N ASN A 182 4.27 6.17 -8.19
CA ASN A 182 3.04 6.47 -8.94
C ASN A 182 2.90 5.58 -10.21
N ALA A 183 3.92 4.79 -10.56
CA ALA A 183 3.75 3.60 -11.39
C ALA A 183 3.24 2.45 -10.49
N PRO A 184 2.17 1.74 -10.89
CA PRO A 184 1.50 0.77 -10.04
C PRO A 184 2.52 -0.17 -9.37
N ALA A 185 2.40 -0.27 -8.05
CA ALA A 185 3.15 -1.14 -7.16
C ALA A 185 3.59 -2.42 -7.87
N GLU A 186 4.90 -2.66 -7.88
CA GLU A 186 5.52 -3.87 -8.40
C GLU A 186 4.90 -4.39 -9.70
N ARG A 187 5.33 -3.86 -10.85
CA ARG A 187 5.68 -4.82 -11.90
C ARG A 187 6.85 -5.64 -11.37
N LYS A 188 6.55 -6.68 -10.58
CA LYS A 188 7.27 -7.96 -10.74
C LYS A 188 7.47 -8.06 -12.24
N GLN A 189 8.72 -8.17 -12.71
CA GLN A 189 8.90 -8.61 -14.08
C GLN A 189 7.97 -9.81 -14.24
N PRO A 190 7.05 -9.80 -15.23
CA PRO A 190 6.03 -10.84 -15.31
C PRO A 190 6.79 -12.17 -15.31
N ALA A 191 6.64 -12.93 -14.22
CA ALA A 191 7.41 -14.16 -14.04
C ALA A 191 6.92 -15.21 -15.05
N THR A 192 5.70 -14.99 -15.56
CA THR A 192 4.96 -15.85 -16.47
C THR A 192 4.28 -14.99 -17.54
N THR A 193 3.89 -15.61 -18.65
CA THR A 193 3.10 -14.94 -19.70
C THR A 193 1.73 -14.52 -19.13
N LEU A 194 1.19 -15.31 -18.19
CA LEU A 194 -0.02 -14.96 -17.45
C LEU A 194 0.12 -13.64 -16.68
N ASP A 195 1.27 -13.33 -16.07
CA ASP A 195 1.45 -12.06 -15.35
C ASP A 195 1.60 -10.85 -16.31
N GLU A 196 2.02 -11.08 -17.56
CA GLU A 196 2.14 -10.02 -18.58
C GLU A 196 0.76 -9.60 -19.11
N TYR A 197 -0.11 -10.59 -19.37
CA TYR A 197 -1.42 -10.39 -19.99
C TYR A 197 -2.59 -10.60 -19.02
N GLY A 198 -2.30 -10.74 -17.73
CA GLY A 198 -3.28 -11.01 -16.69
C GLY A 198 -3.37 -9.87 -15.67
N ARG A 199 -4.59 -9.67 -15.15
CA ARG A 199 -4.89 -8.77 -14.04
C ARG A 199 -5.29 -9.59 -12.83
N ASP A 200 -4.53 -9.52 -11.74
CA ASP A 200 -4.81 -10.27 -10.52
C ASP A 200 -5.89 -9.57 -9.68
N LEU A 201 -7.11 -10.11 -9.72
CA LEU A 201 -8.25 -9.56 -8.98
C LEU A 201 -8.15 -9.86 -7.48
N THR A 202 -7.44 -10.91 -7.08
CA THR A 202 -7.24 -11.25 -5.66
C THR A 202 -6.33 -10.23 -5.00
N ASP A 203 -5.26 -9.82 -5.68
CA ASP A 203 -4.35 -8.79 -5.17
C ASP A 203 -5.01 -7.40 -5.15
N GLU A 204 -5.83 -7.08 -6.16
CA GLU A 204 -6.63 -5.86 -6.15
C GLU A 204 -7.69 -5.85 -5.04
N ALA A 205 -8.30 -7.00 -4.74
CA ALA A 205 -9.23 -7.15 -3.62
C ALA A 205 -8.52 -6.93 -2.27
N LYS A 206 -7.33 -7.51 -2.07
CA LYS A 206 -6.50 -7.29 -0.87
C LYS A 206 -6.12 -5.81 -0.71
N ALA A 207 -5.80 -5.15 -1.82
CA ALA A 207 -5.47 -3.73 -1.85
C ALA A 207 -6.69 -2.80 -1.70
N GLY A 208 -7.92 -3.34 -1.61
CA GLY A 208 -9.15 -2.55 -1.50
C GLY A 208 -9.48 -1.73 -2.74
N LYS A 209 -8.98 -2.13 -3.92
CA LYS A 209 -9.17 -1.43 -5.20
C LYS A 209 -10.45 -1.82 -5.93
N LEU A 210 -11.06 -2.96 -5.55
CA LEU A 210 -12.30 -3.43 -6.15
C LEU A 210 -13.52 -2.76 -5.50
N ASP A 211 -14.48 -2.37 -6.32
CA ASP A 211 -15.74 -1.81 -5.83
C ASP A 211 -16.56 -2.86 -5.05
N PRO A 212 -17.29 -2.46 -3.98
CA PRO A 212 -18.14 -3.39 -3.25
C PRO A 212 -19.28 -3.90 -4.13
N VAL A 213 -19.43 -5.21 -4.19
CA VAL A 213 -20.45 -5.84 -5.05
C VAL A 213 -21.79 -5.90 -4.32
N VAL A 214 -22.81 -5.24 -4.87
CA VAL A 214 -24.16 -5.16 -4.28
C VAL A 214 -25.15 -6.00 -5.10
N GLY A 215 -25.96 -6.82 -4.42
CA GLY A 215 -27.09 -7.51 -5.04
C GLY A 215 -26.74 -8.68 -5.96
N ARG A 216 -25.54 -9.26 -5.84
CA ARG A 216 -25.06 -10.42 -6.64
C ARG A 216 -24.68 -11.65 -5.80
N ALA A 217 -25.18 -11.72 -4.58
CA ALA A 217 -24.78 -12.75 -3.62
C ALA A 217 -25.12 -14.17 -4.10
N GLU A 218 -26.27 -14.35 -4.73
CA GLU A 218 -26.72 -15.67 -5.22
C GLU A 218 -25.85 -16.15 -6.40
N GLU A 219 -25.54 -15.27 -7.35
CA GLU A 219 -24.70 -15.62 -8.51
C GLU A 219 -23.25 -15.91 -8.10
N ILE A 220 -22.71 -15.17 -7.11
CA ILE A 220 -21.39 -15.44 -6.55
C ILE A 220 -21.38 -16.81 -5.84
N GLU A 221 -22.41 -17.12 -5.04
CA GLU A 221 -22.55 -18.40 -4.36
C GLU A 221 -22.61 -19.58 -5.35
N GLN A 222 -23.41 -19.46 -6.41
CA GLN A 222 -23.47 -20.47 -7.48
C GLN A 222 -22.12 -20.64 -8.18
N THR A 223 -21.39 -19.55 -8.40
CA THR A 223 -20.04 -19.59 -9.00
C THR A 223 -19.07 -20.37 -8.09
N VAL A 224 -19.09 -20.10 -6.79
CA VAL A 224 -18.31 -20.83 -5.77
C VAL A 224 -18.67 -22.32 -5.75
N GLU A 225 -19.96 -22.66 -5.81
CA GLU A 225 -20.43 -24.05 -5.81
C GLU A 225 -19.89 -24.82 -7.03
N ILE A 226 -19.99 -24.23 -8.22
CA ILE A 226 -19.50 -24.85 -9.46
C ILE A 226 -17.98 -25.03 -9.42
N LEU A 227 -17.23 -24.00 -9.02
CA LEU A 227 -15.77 -24.05 -8.93
C LEU A 227 -15.26 -25.09 -7.92
N SER A 228 -16.04 -25.37 -6.88
CA SER A 228 -15.70 -26.35 -5.83
C SER A 228 -15.93 -27.81 -6.25
N ARG A 229 -16.48 -28.07 -7.44
CA ARG A 229 -16.70 -29.43 -7.96
C ARG A 229 -15.38 -30.08 -8.36
N ARG A 230 -15.29 -31.40 -8.21
CA ARG A 230 -14.12 -32.19 -8.65
C ARG A 230 -13.97 -32.27 -10.17
N SER A 231 -15.07 -32.15 -10.90
CA SER A 231 -15.09 -32.19 -12.36
C SER A 231 -16.12 -31.20 -12.90
N LYS A 232 -15.91 -30.73 -14.13
CA LYS A 232 -16.75 -29.70 -14.78
C LYS A 232 -16.90 -28.44 -13.91
N ASN A 233 -15.79 -28.02 -13.30
CA ASN A 233 -15.68 -26.87 -12.42
C ASN A 233 -15.48 -25.55 -13.19
N ASN A 234 -16.09 -25.42 -14.36
CA ASN A 234 -15.92 -24.28 -15.26
C ASN A 234 -17.26 -23.52 -15.34
N PRO A 235 -17.50 -22.52 -14.47
CA PRO A 235 -18.72 -21.72 -14.52
C PRO A 235 -18.74 -20.86 -15.80
N VAL A 236 -19.93 -20.66 -16.37
CA VAL A 236 -20.14 -19.77 -17.51
C VAL A 236 -21.24 -18.78 -17.14
N LEU A 237 -20.88 -17.50 -17.02
CA LEU A 237 -21.82 -16.42 -16.68
C LEU A 237 -22.54 -15.94 -17.94
N ILE A 238 -23.86 -16.16 -17.99
CA ILE A 238 -24.71 -15.82 -19.16
C ILE A 238 -25.54 -14.58 -18.83
N GLY A 239 -25.67 -13.67 -19.79
CA GLY A 239 -26.46 -12.45 -19.67
C GLY A 239 -26.17 -11.47 -20.81
N GLU A 240 -26.93 -10.39 -20.88
CA GLU A 240 -26.69 -9.32 -21.86
C GLU A 240 -25.35 -8.61 -21.59
N PRO A 241 -24.73 -7.95 -22.59
CA PRO A 241 -23.55 -7.11 -22.37
C PRO A 241 -23.83 -5.99 -21.36
N GLY A 242 -22.86 -5.67 -20.50
CA GLY A 242 -22.96 -4.55 -19.56
C GLY A 242 -23.81 -4.79 -18.30
N VAL A 243 -24.38 -5.98 -18.11
CA VAL A 243 -25.18 -6.31 -16.89
C VAL A 243 -24.34 -6.49 -15.61
N GLY A 244 -23.02 -6.33 -15.70
CA GLY A 244 -22.09 -6.46 -14.57
C GLY A 244 -21.65 -7.90 -14.26
N LYS A 245 -21.44 -8.75 -15.28
CA LYS A 245 -20.89 -10.10 -15.08
C LYS A 245 -19.52 -10.08 -14.41
N THR A 246 -18.69 -9.09 -14.77
CA THR A 246 -17.37 -8.84 -14.17
C THR A 246 -17.47 -8.60 -12.67
N ALA A 247 -18.53 -7.94 -12.19
CA ALA A 247 -18.74 -7.70 -10.76
C ALA A 247 -18.94 -9.01 -9.97
N ILE A 248 -19.49 -10.08 -10.59
CA ILE A 248 -19.59 -11.39 -9.95
C ILE A 248 -18.19 -11.98 -9.70
N VAL A 249 -17.26 -11.77 -10.64
CA VAL A 249 -15.89 -12.28 -10.54
C VAL A 249 -15.06 -11.46 -9.54
N GLU A 250 -15.24 -10.13 -9.52
CA GLU A 250 -14.65 -9.26 -8.50
C GLU A 250 -15.17 -9.62 -7.10
N GLY A 251 -16.47 -9.90 -6.97
CA GLY A 251 -17.08 -10.38 -5.72
C GLY A 251 -16.57 -11.76 -5.28
N LEU A 252 -16.30 -12.66 -6.24
CA LEU A 252 -15.62 -13.92 -5.95
C LEU A 252 -14.21 -13.68 -5.37
N ALA A 253 -13.43 -12.78 -5.97
CA ALA A 253 -12.10 -12.44 -5.47
C ALA A 253 -12.15 -11.84 -4.06
N GLN A 254 -13.10 -10.94 -3.79
CA GLN A 254 -13.35 -10.38 -2.46
C GLN A 254 -13.67 -11.48 -1.43
N ARG A 255 -14.53 -12.45 -1.77
CA ARG A 255 -14.86 -13.56 -0.88
C ARG A 255 -13.69 -14.50 -0.60
N ILE A 256 -12.86 -14.78 -1.59
CA ILE A 256 -11.65 -15.60 -1.39
C ILE A 256 -10.71 -14.89 -0.41
N VAL A 257 -10.49 -13.58 -0.56
CA VAL A 257 -9.64 -12.78 0.35
C VAL A 257 -10.24 -12.70 1.76
N ALA A 258 -11.56 -12.58 1.87
CA ALA A 258 -12.25 -12.59 3.16
C ALA A 258 -12.30 -13.99 3.83
N GLY A 259 -11.91 -15.05 3.11
CA GLY A 259 -12.00 -16.43 3.60
C GLY A 259 -13.44 -16.98 3.63
N GLU A 260 -14.37 -16.33 2.94
CA GLU A 260 -15.80 -16.70 2.84
C GLU A 260 -16.05 -17.71 1.72
N VAL A 261 -15.14 -18.68 1.54
CA VAL A 261 -15.23 -19.73 0.52
C VAL A 261 -14.86 -21.10 1.12
N PRO A 262 -15.31 -22.20 0.52
CA PRO A 262 -14.89 -23.55 0.93
C PRO A 262 -13.37 -23.72 0.86
N ASP A 263 -12.83 -24.65 1.65
CA ASP A 263 -11.39 -24.95 1.69
C ASP A 263 -10.80 -25.29 0.32
N THR A 264 -11.63 -25.83 -0.58
CA THR A 264 -11.22 -26.12 -1.96
C THR A 264 -10.84 -24.88 -2.76
N LEU A 265 -11.30 -23.69 -2.39
CA LEU A 265 -11.03 -22.41 -3.07
C LEU A 265 -10.20 -21.43 -2.24
N LYS A 266 -9.88 -21.76 -0.98
CA LYS A 266 -9.00 -20.94 -0.15
C LYS A 266 -7.65 -20.74 -0.83
N ASP A 267 -7.10 -19.55 -0.64
CA ASP A 267 -5.78 -19.13 -1.13
C ASP A 267 -5.58 -19.20 -2.66
N LYS A 268 -6.65 -19.44 -3.44
CA LYS A 268 -6.57 -19.38 -4.90
C LYS A 268 -6.48 -17.94 -5.39
N ARG A 269 -5.71 -17.76 -6.45
CA ARG A 269 -5.61 -16.48 -7.17
C ARG A 269 -6.67 -16.42 -8.27
N VAL A 270 -7.40 -15.32 -8.35
CA VAL A 270 -8.35 -15.03 -9.44
C VAL A 270 -7.66 -14.07 -10.40
N VAL A 271 -7.39 -14.54 -11.63
CA VAL A 271 -6.68 -13.75 -12.63
C VAL A 271 -7.59 -13.54 -13.84
N ALA A 272 -7.84 -12.29 -14.18
CA ALA A 272 -8.57 -11.89 -15.38
C ALA A 272 -7.62 -11.78 -16.57
N LEU A 273 -7.91 -12.47 -17.66
CA LEU A 273 -7.10 -12.44 -18.87
C LEU A 273 -7.46 -11.23 -19.74
N ASP A 274 -6.47 -10.40 -20.09
CA ASP A 274 -6.62 -9.31 -21.04
C ASP A 274 -6.41 -9.81 -22.49
N LEU A 275 -7.50 -10.26 -23.10
CA LEU A 275 -7.48 -10.67 -24.51
C LEU A 275 -7.12 -9.51 -25.45
N SER A 276 -7.49 -8.27 -25.12
CA SER A 276 -7.20 -7.10 -25.95
C SER A 276 -5.70 -6.82 -25.98
N GLY A 277 -5.05 -6.90 -24.82
CA GLY A 277 -3.60 -6.79 -24.69
C GLY A 277 -2.84 -7.90 -25.42
N MET A 278 -3.39 -9.13 -25.45
CA MET A 278 -2.77 -10.25 -26.16
C MET A 278 -2.85 -10.12 -27.69
N VAL A 279 -3.93 -9.53 -28.20
CA VAL A 279 -4.10 -9.23 -29.63
C VAL A 279 -3.29 -7.99 -30.02
N ALA A 280 -3.19 -7.01 -29.13
CA ALA A 280 -2.34 -5.84 -29.33
C ALA A 280 -0.87 -6.26 -29.53
N GLY A 281 -0.30 -5.84 -30.66
CA GLY A 281 1.09 -6.17 -31.02
C GLY A 281 1.32 -7.58 -31.59
N ALA A 282 0.28 -8.41 -31.74
CA ALA A 282 0.38 -9.62 -32.55
C ALA A 282 0.21 -9.25 -34.04
N GLN A 283 1.26 -9.42 -34.85
CA GLN A 283 1.18 -9.14 -36.29
C GLN A 283 0.46 -10.23 -37.08
N TYR A 284 0.39 -11.44 -36.50
CA TYR A 284 -0.21 -12.62 -37.11
C TYR A 284 -1.01 -13.40 -36.07
N ARG A 285 -2.13 -13.99 -36.49
CA ARG A 285 -3.00 -14.82 -35.65
C ARG A 285 -2.26 -15.93 -34.89
N GLY A 286 -1.26 -16.55 -35.52
CA GLY A 286 -0.46 -17.60 -34.87
C GLY A 286 0.31 -17.13 -33.63
N GLN A 287 0.68 -15.84 -33.56
CA GLN A 287 1.34 -15.28 -32.36
C GLN A 287 0.38 -15.16 -31.18
N PHE A 288 -0.89 -14.81 -31.44
CA PHE A 288 -1.93 -14.80 -30.42
C PHE A 288 -2.18 -16.21 -29.88
N GLU A 289 -2.30 -17.20 -30.76
CA GLU A 289 -2.49 -18.60 -30.36
C GLU A 289 -1.29 -19.13 -29.54
N GLU A 290 -0.05 -18.77 -29.91
CA GLU A 290 1.14 -19.12 -29.13
C GLU A 290 1.14 -18.48 -27.74
N ARG A 291 0.77 -17.20 -27.63
CA ARG A 291 0.63 -16.50 -26.33
C ARG A 291 -0.44 -17.16 -25.46
N LEU A 292 -1.61 -17.46 -26.03
CA LEU A 292 -2.70 -18.14 -25.30
C LEU A 292 -2.28 -19.53 -24.82
N LYS A 293 -1.53 -20.26 -25.64
CA LYS A 293 -0.99 -21.55 -25.26
C LYS A 293 -0.05 -21.43 -24.05
N LYS A 294 0.87 -20.45 -24.05
CA LYS A 294 1.76 -20.19 -22.91
C LYS A 294 0.99 -19.83 -21.64
N VAL A 295 -0.03 -18.98 -21.74
CA VAL A 295 -0.91 -18.65 -20.61
C VAL A 295 -1.57 -19.91 -20.04
N ILE A 296 -2.07 -20.81 -20.88
CA ILE A 296 -2.67 -22.08 -20.43
C ILE A 296 -1.62 -22.98 -19.77
N GLU A 297 -0.40 -23.06 -20.32
CA GLU A 297 0.71 -23.80 -19.73
C GLU A 297 1.08 -23.25 -18.34
N ASP A 298 1.14 -21.93 -18.18
CA ASP A 298 1.42 -21.26 -16.90
C ASP A 298 0.33 -21.60 -15.85
N VAL A 299 -0.94 -21.56 -16.24
CA VAL A 299 -2.08 -21.92 -15.36
C VAL A 299 -2.05 -23.40 -14.98
N GLN A 300 -1.69 -24.29 -15.91
CA GLN A 300 -1.56 -25.72 -15.63
C GLN A 300 -0.38 -26.00 -14.70
N ALA A 301 0.76 -25.34 -14.88
CA ALA A 301 1.93 -25.46 -14.02
C ALA A 301 1.62 -25.02 -12.58
N ALA A 302 0.73 -24.03 -12.42
CA ALA A 302 0.24 -23.58 -11.12
C ALA A 302 -0.64 -24.60 -10.37
N SER A 303 -0.85 -25.81 -10.91
CA SER A 303 -1.42 -26.98 -10.24
C SER A 303 -2.77 -26.71 -9.55
N GLY A 304 -3.60 -25.89 -10.19
CA GLY A 304 -4.95 -25.56 -9.71
C GLY A 304 -4.99 -24.45 -8.65
N SER A 305 -3.89 -23.76 -8.34
CA SER A 305 -3.90 -22.58 -7.46
C SER A 305 -4.49 -21.32 -8.11
N ILE A 306 -4.75 -21.35 -9.42
CA ILE A 306 -5.26 -20.22 -10.21
C ILE A 306 -6.67 -20.52 -10.72
N ILE A 307 -7.55 -19.55 -10.57
CA ILE A 307 -8.84 -19.44 -11.25
C ILE A 307 -8.68 -18.41 -12.36
N LEU A 308 -8.74 -18.87 -13.60
CA LEU A 308 -8.63 -18.00 -14.77
C LEU A 308 -10.02 -17.49 -15.17
N PHE A 309 -10.17 -16.17 -15.24
CA PHE A 309 -11.34 -15.51 -15.79
C PHE A 309 -11.06 -15.06 -17.22
N ILE A 310 -11.95 -15.45 -18.13
CA ILE A 310 -11.91 -15.07 -19.54
C ILE A 310 -13.21 -14.33 -19.83
N ASP A 311 -13.11 -13.02 -20.02
CA ASP A 311 -14.25 -12.24 -20.50
C ASP A 311 -14.48 -12.51 -21.99
N GLU A 312 -15.73 -12.39 -22.42
CA GLU A 312 -16.13 -12.59 -23.81
C GLU A 312 -15.62 -13.91 -24.42
N LEU A 313 -15.73 -15.03 -23.70
CA LEU A 313 -15.25 -16.37 -24.11
C LEU A 313 -15.54 -16.74 -25.58
N HIS A 314 -16.65 -16.27 -26.13
CA HIS A 314 -17.03 -16.48 -27.54
C HIS A 314 -15.99 -15.94 -28.54
N THR A 315 -15.22 -14.91 -28.19
CA THR A 315 -14.14 -14.34 -29.00
C THR A 315 -12.95 -15.30 -29.14
N VAL A 316 -12.73 -16.16 -28.13
CA VAL A 316 -11.65 -17.16 -28.11
C VAL A 316 -12.07 -18.47 -28.78
N VAL A 317 -13.34 -18.86 -28.60
CA VAL A 317 -13.88 -20.14 -29.11
C VAL A 317 -14.31 -20.06 -30.59
N GLY A 318 -14.63 -18.86 -31.09
CA GLY A 318 -15.07 -18.64 -32.47
C GLY A 318 -13.96 -18.28 -33.46
N ALA A 319 -12.73 -18.07 -32.99
CA ALA A 319 -11.58 -17.85 -33.84
C ALA A 319 -11.12 -19.15 -34.48
#